data_AF-A0A385TVW6-F1
#
_entry.id   AF-A0A385TVW6-F1
#
_cell.length_a   1.000
_cell.length_b   1.000
_cell.length_c   1.000
_cell.angle_alpha   90.00
_cell.angle_beta   90.00
_cell.angle_gamma   90.00
#
_symmetry.space_group_name_H-M   'P 1'
#
loop_
_entity.id
_entity.type
_entity.pdbx_description
1 polymer ?
#
loop_
_entity_poly.entity_id
_entity_poly.type
_entity_poly.pdbx_seq_one_letter_code
_entity_poly.pdbx_strand_id
1 'polypeptide(L)'
;MSDLTGMGFIALIVAGIAAVLFLYFFRKSVLHLLLTSIHSALVGIGLILLAYVVQGSELLLLAGSGALLFGVFLSAAAFVRKEE
;
A
#
# COMPACT_ATOMS: atom_id res chain seq x y z
N MET A 1 3.19 27.41 6.65
CA MET A 1 4.07 26.21 6.56
C MET A 1 3.96 25.31 7.80
N SER A 2 3.17 25.65 8.83
CA SER A 2 2.93 24.86 10.05
C SER A 2 1.83 23.79 9.88
N ASP A 3 0.77 24.10 9.14
CA ASP A 3 -0.45 23.30 9.18
C ASP A 3 -0.36 22.06 8.28
N LEU A 4 0.29 22.18 7.12
CA LEU A 4 0.51 21.07 6.18
C LEU A 4 1.39 19.97 6.79
N THR A 5 2.39 20.36 7.58
CA THR A 5 3.33 19.46 8.25
C THR A 5 2.66 18.74 9.43
N GLY A 6 1.79 19.43 10.17
CA GLY A 6 0.96 18.84 11.22
C GLY A 6 -0.06 17.85 10.67
N MET A 7 -0.75 18.20 9.58
CA MET A 7 -1.69 17.31 8.89
C MET A 7 -0.99 16.07 8.32
N GLY A 8 0.20 16.23 7.73
CA GLY A 8 1.01 15.13 7.23
C GLY A 8 1.45 14.16 8.34
N PHE A 9 1.81 14.68 9.51
CA PHE A 9 2.20 13.85 10.66
C PHE A 9 1.02 13.01 11.20
N ILE A 10 -0.17 13.62 11.30
CA ILE A 10 -1.39 12.91 11.70
C ILE A 10 -1.74 11.82 10.68
N ALA A 11 -1.67 12.14 9.38
CA ALA A 11 -1.92 11.18 8.32
C ALA A 11 -0.96 9.99 8.38
N LEU A 12 0.32 10.22 8.68
CA LEU A 12 1.33 9.18 8.82
C LEU A 12 1.07 8.27 10.02
N ILE A 13 0.66 8.83 11.16
CA ILE A 13 0.28 8.05 12.35
C ILE A 13 -0.95 7.19 12.05
N VAL A 14 -1.99 7.79 11.45
CA VAL A 14 -3.23 7.06 11.13
C VAL A 14 -2.96 5.95 10.12
N ALA A 15 -2.14 6.21 9.09
CA ALA A 15 -1.72 5.20 8.12
C ALA A 15 -0.93 4.07 8.80
N GLY A 16 -0.04 4.39 9.74
CA GLY A 16 0.72 3.41 10.52
C GLY A 16 -0.18 2.51 11.37
N ILE A 17 -1.12 3.09 12.12
CA ILE A 17 -2.08 2.33 12.94
C ILE A 17 -2.97 1.44 12.07
N ALA A 18 -3.47 1.97 10.95
CA ALA A 18 -4.27 1.21 10.00
C ALA A 18 -3.50 0.02 9.42
N ALA A 19 -2.22 0.21 9.06
CA ALA A 19 -1.35 -0.86 8.59
C ALA A 19 -1.14 -1.94 9.66
N VAL A 20 -0.92 -1.56 10.92
CA VAL A 20 -0.78 -2.52 12.03
C VAL A 20 -2.06 -3.31 12.27
N LEU A 21 -3.23 -2.65 12.30
CA LEU A 21 -4.52 -3.33 12.42
C LEU A 21 -4.77 -4.30 11.27
N PHE A 22 -4.45 -3.88 10.04
CA PHE A 22 -4.58 -4.73 8.86
C PHE A 22 -3.70 -5.97 9.00
N LEU A 23 -2.43 -5.79 9.34
CA LEU A 23 -1.49 -6.88 9.59
C LEU A 23 -1.92 -7.79 10.75
N TYR A 24 -2.58 -7.26 11.79
CA TYR A 24 -3.14 -8.04 12.88
C TYR A 24 -4.35 -8.88 12.44
N PHE A 25 -5.22 -8.35 11.59
CA PHE A 25 -6.38 -9.07 11.06
C PHE A 25 -5.95 -10.21 10.12
N PHE A 26 -4.95 -9.95 9.26
CA PHE A 26 -4.37 -10.94 8.35
C PHE A 26 -3.29 -11.84 8.99
N ARG A 27 -3.09 -11.74 10.31
CA ARG A 27 -2.14 -12.54 11.11
C ARG A 27 -2.31 -14.05 10.94
N LYS A 28 -3.49 -14.51 10.53
CA LYS A 28 -3.82 -15.95 10.49
C LYS A 28 -3.10 -16.73 9.38
N SER A 29 -2.57 -16.07 8.34
CA SER A 29 -1.86 -16.79 7.27
C SER A 29 -0.95 -15.88 6.45
N VAL A 30 0.36 -16.18 6.48
CA VAL A 30 1.39 -15.53 5.65
C VAL A 30 1.05 -15.60 4.16
N LEU A 31 0.41 -16.69 3.72
CA LEU A 31 -0.03 -16.88 2.34
C LEU A 31 -1.07 -15.83 1.91
N HIS A 32 -2.03 -15.50 2.79
CA HIS A 32 -3.03 -14.47 2.50
C HIS A 32 -2.40 -13.08 2.36
N LEU A 33 -1.33 -12.83 3.10
CA LEU A 33 -0.58 -11.57 3.13
C LEU A 33 0.25 -11.38 1.85
N LEU A 34 0.93 -12.44 1.41
CA LEU A 34 1.59 -12.50 0.10
C LEU A 34 0.60 -12.38 -1.05
N LEU A 35 -0.55 -13.04 -0.97
CA LEU A 35 -1.57 -12.97 -2.02
C LEU A 35 -2.16 -11.57 -2.15
N THR A 36 -2.41 -10.89 -1.03
CA THR A 36 -2.85 -9.47 -1.04
C THR A 36 -1.77 -8.54 -1.55
N SER A 37 -0.50 -8.80 -1.23
CA SER A 37 0.63 -8.06 -1.82
C SER A 37 0.66 -8.16 -3.35
N ILE A 38 0.57 -9.38 -3.88
CA ILE A 38 0.55 -9.63 -5.33
C ILE A 38 -0.67 -8.99 -6.00
N HIS A 39 -1.86 -9.11 -5.38
CA HIS A 39 -3.07 -8.44 -5.89
C HIS A 39 -2.92 -6.92 -5.91
N SER A 40 -2.38 -6.34 -4.84
CA SER A 40 -2.14 -4.90 -4.78
C SER A 40 -1.15 -4.44 -5.85
N ALA A 41 -0.10 -5.23 -6.10
CA ALA A 41 0.85 -4.94 -7.17
C ALA A 41 0.19 -5.00 -8.55
N LEU A 42 -0.64 -6.03 -8.81
CA LEU A 42 -1.36 -6.17 -10.07
C LEU A 42 -2.34 -5.02 -10.32
N VAL A 43 -3.08 -4.61 -9.29
CA VAL A 43 -3.97 -3.44 -9.34
C VAL A 43 -3.17 -2.16 -9.59
N GLY A 44 -2.03 -1.98 -8.93
CA GLY A 44 -1.15 -0.83 -9.15
C GLY A 44 -0.65 -0.72 -10.59
N ILE A 45 -0.16 -1.82 -11.16
CA ILE A 45 0.26 -1.90 -12.56
C ILE A 45 -0.91 -1.60 -13.50
N GLY A 46 -2.09 -2.17 -13.22
CA GLY A 46 -3.30 -1.92 -14.00
C GLY A 46 -3.72 -0.44 -14.01
N LEU A 47 -3.66 0.23 -12.86
CA LEU A 47 -3.97 1.66 -12.75
C LEU A 47 -2.94 2.54 -13.47
N ILE A 48 -1.66 2.18 -13.43
CA ILE A 48 -0.61 2.89 -14.17
C ILE A 48 -0.83 2.73 -15.68
N LEU A 49 -1.09 1.51 -16.16
CA LEU A 49 -1.40 1.27 -17.57
C LEU A 49 -2.66 2.02 -18.01
N LEU A 50 -3.69 2.06 -17.16
CA LEU A 50 -4.90 2.83 -17.42
C LEU A 50 -4.60 4.33 -17.48
N ALA A 51 -3.70 4.85 -16.64
CA ALA A 51 -3.27 6.24 -16.70
C ALA A 51 -2.60 6.57 -18.05
N TYR A 52 -1.78 5.66 -18.59
CA TYR A 52 -1.18 5.82 -19.92
C TYR A 52 -2.24 5.84 -21.03
N VAL A 53 -3.29 5.03 -20.91
CA VAL A 53 -4.41 5.01 -21.88
C VAL A 53 -5.27 6.28 -21.77
N VAL A 54 -5.52 6.76 -20.56
CA VAL A 54 -6.41 7.90 -20.26
C VAL A 54 -5.63 9.23 -20.21
N GLN A 55 -4.58 9.37 -21.04
CA GLN A 55 -3.80 10.61 -21.18
C GLN A 55 -3.24 11.18 -19.86
N GLY A 56 -2.48 10.37 -19.12
CA GLY A 56 -1.57 10.86 -18.10
C GLY A 56 -2.25 11.44 -16.86
N SER A 57 -3.42 10.91 -16.48
CA SER A 57 -4.07 11.33 -15.23
C SER A 57 -3.16 11.07 -14.03
N GLU A 58 -2.66 12.16 -13.44
CA GLU A 58 -1.75 12.15 -12.28
C GLU A 58 -2.37 11.42 -11.08
N LEU A 59 -3.69 11.48 -10.94
CA LEU A 59 -4.42 10.77 -9.89
C LEU A 59 -4.37 9.25 -10.05
N LEU A 60 -4.46 8.75 -11.29
CA LEU A 60 -4.33 7.32 -11.58
C LEU A 60 -2.90 6.84 -11.38
N LEU A 61 -1.90 7.65 -11.76
CA LEU A 61 -0.49 7.35 -11.48
C LEU A 61 -0.19 7.33 -9.98
N LEU A 62 -0.73 8.29 -9.22
CA LEU A 62 -0.57 8.35 -7.77
C LEU A 62 -1.26 7.16 -7.09
N ALA A 63 -2.49 6.83 -7.49
CA ALA A 63 -3.22 5.68 -6.97
C ALA A 63 -2.51 4.36 -7.30
N GLY A 64 -2.02 4.21 -8.54
CA GLY A 64 -1.27 3.02 -8.96
C GLY A 64 0.06 2.88 -8.22
N SER A 65 0.81 3.97 -8.07
CA SER A 65 2.06 3.99 -7.30
C SER A 65 1.81 3.71 -5.82
N GLY A 66 0.71 4.23 -5.25
CA GLY A 66 0.29 3.93 -3.88
C GLY A 66 -0.04 2.44 -3.69
N ALA A 67 -0.76 1.83 -4.63
CA ALA A 67 -1.07 0.41 -4.61
C ALA A 67 0.20 -0.47 -4.75
N LEU A 68 1.18 -0.05 -5.56
CA LEU A 68 2.48 -0.72 -5.63
C LEU A 68 3.24 -0.66 -4.29
N LEU A 69 3.34 0.53 -3.68
CA LEU A 69 4.00 0.71 -2.39
C LEU A 69 3.31 -0.10 -1.28
N PHE A 70 1.97 -0.16 -1.29
CA PHE A 70 1.21 -0.99 -0.37
C PHE A 70 1.50 -2.48 -0.55
N GLY A 71 1.61 -2.95 -1.80
CA GLY A 71 2.02 -4.31 -2.13
C GLY A 71 3.42 -4.64 -1.60
N VAL A 72 4.40 -3.75 -1.80
CA VAL A 72 5.76 -3.92 -1.28
C VAL A 72 5.76 -4.00 0.25
N PHE A 73 5.01 -3.12 0.92
CA PHE A 73 4.91 -3.11 2.37
C PHE A 73 4.32 -4.42 2.92
N LEU A 74 3.26 -4.94 2.30
CA LEU A 74 2.68 -6.24 2.65
C LEU A 74 3.67 -7.39 2.41
N SER A 75 4.46 -7.35 1.34
CA SER A 75 5.49 -8.36 1.06
C SER A 75 6.59 -8.35 2.11
N ALA A 76 7.07 -7.16 2.50
CA ALA A 76 8.07 -7.00 3.55
C ALA A 76 7.53 -7.50 4.91
N ALA A 77 6.28 -7.16 5.24
CA ALA A 77 5.63 -7.64 6.45
C ALA A 77 5.44 -9.16 6.46
N ALA A 78 5.13 -9.77 5.30
CA ALA A 78 5.05 -11.22 5.16
C ALA A 78 6.43 -11.89 5.32
N PHE A 79 7.51 -11.24 4.85
CA PHE A 79 8.88 -11.74 4.97
C PHE A 79 9.39 -11.73 6.41
N VAL A 80 9.23 -10.60 7.14
CA VAL A 80 9.60 -10.51 8.56
C VAL A 80 8.89 -11.59 9.40
N ARG A 81 7.63 -11.88 9.06
CA ARG A 81 6.82 -12.92 9.72
C ARG A 81 7.17 -14.36 9.34
N LYS A 82 8.00 -14.57 8.31
CA LYS A 82 8.54 -15.89 7.97
C LYS A 82 9.72 -16.24 8.89
N GLU A 83 10.36 -15.23 9.47
CA GLU A 83 11.53 -15.38 10.35
C GLU A 83 11.16 -15.47 11.84
N GLU A 84 9.91 -15.13 12.21
CA GLU A 84 9.31 -15.41 13.54
C GLU A 84 8.72 -16.82 13.63
#